data_AF-A0A1X7VE54-F1
#
_entry.id   AF-A0A1X7VE54-F1
#
_cell.length_a   1.000
_cell.length_b   1.000
_cell.length_c   1.000
_cell.angle_alpha   90.00
_cell.angle_beta   90.00
_cell.angle_gamma   90.00
#
_symmetry.space_group_name_H-M   'P 1'
#
loop_
_entity.id
_entity.type
_entity.pdbx_description
1 polymer ?
#
loop_
_entity_poly.entity_id
_entity_poly.type
_entity_poly.pdbx_seq_one_letter_code
_entity_poly.pdbx_strand_id
1 'polypeptide(L)'
;MCAIVAPTGIAAFNVGRQTIHRLFQLPTKHEGKTAGYWALNKEAQKRMKMTLKNLKSIIPDEVSMVSNLNLAYLHKCLENIFGTDDWLGSKSILFVGDLLQLPPVNGRPVFKKFATN
;
A
#
# COMPACT_ATOMS: atom_id res chain seq x y z
N MET A 1 -6.73 -10.66 -11.76
CA MET A 1 -7.50 -10.12 -10.62
C MET A 1 -7.02 -8.70 -10.35
N CYS A 2 -7.95 -7.79 -10.08
CA CYS A 2 -7.66 -6.41 -9.67
C CYS A 2 -8.00 -6.28 -8.19
N ALA A 3 -7.10 -5.72 -7.38
CA ALA A 3 -7.36 -5.42 -5.98
C ALA A 3 -7.58 -3.91 -5.80
N ILE A 4 -8.79 -3.53 -5.39
CA ILE A 4 -9.10 -2.15 -4.99
C ILE A 4 -8.94 -2.08 -3.47
N VAL A 5 -8.26 -1.05 -2.98
CA VAL A 5 -7.93 -0.86 -1.57
C VAL A 5 -7.97 0.62 -1.21
N ALA A 6 -8.17 0.93 0.07
CA ALA A 6 -8.14 2.32 0.55
C ALA A 6 -7.35 2.43 1.87
N PRO A 7 -6.84 3.62 2.25
CA PRO A 7 -6.07 3.80 3.47
C PRO A 7 -6.92 3.73 4.74
N THR A 8 -8.18 4.17 4.69
CA THR A 8 -9.09 4.22 5.85
C THR A 8 -10.22 3.20 5.76
N GLY A 9 -10.78 2.81 6.92
CA GLY A 9 -11.90 1.87 6.98
C GLY A 9 -13.16 2.38 6.28
N ILE A 10 -13.46 3.68 6.42
CA ILE A 10 -14.63 4.30 5.77
C ILE A 10 -14.46 4.31 4.25
N ALA A 11 -13.29 4.72 3.73
CA ALA A 11 -13.03 4.70 2.30
C ALA A 11 -13.08 3.27 1.74
N ALA A 12 -12.51 2.29 2.44
CA ALA A 12 -12.56 0.89 2.03
C ALA A 12 -13.99 0.33 2.01
N PHE A 13 -14.82 0.75 2.98
CA PHE A 13 -16.25 0.40 3.02
C PHE A 13 -16.99 0.98 1.81
N ASN A 14 -16.73 2.24 1.45
CA ASN A 14 -17.40 2.90 0.31
C ASN A 14 -17.13 2.18 -1.02
N VAL A 15 -15.93 1.65 -1.22
CA VAL A 15 -15.59 0.86 -2.41
C VAL A 15 -15.92 -0.64 -2.29
N GLY A 16 -16.48 -1.08 -1.15
CA GLY A 16 -16.85 -2.47 -0.88
C GLY A 16 -15.65 -3.43 -0.81
N ARG A 17 -14.52 -2.94 -0.27
CA ARG A 17 -13.23 -3.64 -0.26
C ARG A 17 -12.54 -3.53 1.12
N GLN A 18 -11.25 -3.79 1.15
CA GLN A 18 -10.44 -3.82 2.36
C GLN A 18 -9.43 -2.69 2.37
N THR A 19 -8.93 -2.35 3.55
CA THR A 19 -7.85 -1.38 3.67
C THR A 19 -6.53 -1.94 3.13
N ILE A 20 -5.63 -1.06 2.70
CA ILE A 20 -4.27 -1.43 2.27
C ILE A 20 -3.56 -2.19 3.41
N HIS A 21 -3.72 -1.72 4.64
CA HIS A 21 -3.17 -2.34 5.84
C HIS A 21 -3.66 -3.78 6.03
N ARG A 22 -4.95 -4.04 5.82
CA ARG A 22 -5.52 -5.38 6.00
C ARG A 22 -5.11 -6.33 4.88
N LEU A 23 -5.17 -5.88 3.62
CA LEU A 23 -4.89 -6.75 2.47
C LEU A 23 -3.41 -7.17 2.41
N PHE A 24 -2.51 -6.22 2.65
CA PHE A 24 -1.06 -6.45 2.55
C PHE A 24 -0.38 -6.66 3.91
N GLN A 25 -1.17 -6.73 5.00
CA GLN A 25 -0.70 -6.88 6.38
C GLN A 25 0.36 -5.84 6.76
N LEU A 26 0.14 -4.58 6.34
CA LEU A 26 1.07 -3.48 6.62
C LEU A 26 0.92 -3.01 8.07
N PRO A 27 2.03 -2.67 8.76
CA PRO A 27 1.96 -2.10 10.10
C PRO A 27 1.18 -0.77 10.10
N THR A 28 0.40 -0.54 11.15
CA THR A 28 -0.37 0.72 11.33
C THR A 28 0.42 1.79 12.06
N LYS A 29 1.41 1.39 12.85
CA LYS A 29 2.37 2.29 13.52
C LYS A 29 3.76 1.99 12.99
N HIS A 30 4.44 3.03 12.55
CA HIS A 30 5.86 2.99 12.24
C HIS A 30 6.57 3.50 13.49
N GLU A 31 7.26 2.64 14.25
CA GLU A 31 7.85 2.96 15.57
C GLU A 31 9.08 3.89 15.48
N GLY A 32 8.97 5.03 14.78
CA GLY A 32 10.01 6.05 14.70
C GLY A 32 11.31 5.62 14.02
N LYS A 33 11.42 4.37 13.56
CA LYS A 33 12.62 3.83 12.93
C LYS A 33 12.45 3.74 11.42
N THR A 34 13.47 4.23 10.73
CA THR A 34 13.79 4.06 9.32
C THR A 34 13.34 2.70 8.82
N ALA A 35 12.36 2.66 7.91
CA ALA A 35 11.99 1.56 7.00
C ALA A 35 12.47 0.14 7.41
N GLY A 36 12.27 -0.26 8.66
CA GLY A 36 12.56 -1.60 9.12
C GLY A 36 11.45 -2.45 8.55
N TYR A 37 11.69 -3.11 7.42
CA TYR A 37 10.71 -3.99 6.82
C TYR A 37 10.31 -5.04 7.87
N TRP A 38 9.07 -4.97 8.35
CA TRP A 38 8.54 -5.97 9.27
C TRP A 38 8.24 -7.21 8.44
N ALA A 39 9.22 -8.10 8.33
CA ALA A 39 9.06 -9.32 7.58
C ALA A 39 7.90 -10.12 8.17
N LEU A 40 6.88 -10.35 7.35
CA LEU A 40 5.77 -11.23 7.72
C LEU A 40 6.31 -12.62 8.02
N ASN A 41 5.70 -13.32 8.98
CA ASN A 41 6.07 -14.71 9.23
C ASN A 41 5.80 -15.59 7.99
N LYS A 42 6.52 -16.72 7.87
CA LYS A 42 6.46 -17.58 6.68
C LYS A 42 5.04 -18.04 6.34
N GLU A 43 4.20 -18.28 7.35
CA GLU A 43 2.82 -18.68 7.15
C GLU A 43 1.94 -17.56 6.58
N ALA A 44 2.07 -16.35 7.10
CA ALA A 44 1.35 -15.17 6.63
C ALA A 44 1.73 -14.84 5.20
N GLN A 45 3.02 -14.96 4.86
CA GLN A 45 3.49 -14.83 3.47
C GLN A 45 2.86 -15.89 2.58
N LYS A 46 2.83 -17.15 3.00
CA LYS A 46 2.20 -18.24 2.23
C LYS A 46 0.70 -18.00 2.01
N ARG A 47 -0.03 -17.61 3.07
CA ARG A 47 -1.45 -17.27 2.99
C ARG A 47 -1.69 -16.13 2.01
N MET A 48 -0.93 -15.04 2.14
CA MET A 48 -1.04 -13.87 1.27
C MET A 48 -0.67 -14.18 -0.18
N LYS A 49 0.37 -14.99 -0.42
CA LYS A 49 0.75 -15.47 -1.75
C LYS A 49 -0.37 -16.28 -2.40
N MET A 50 -1.06 -17.14 -1.64
CA MET A 50 -2.23 -17.86 -2.16
C MET A 50 -3.38 -16.91 -2.49
N THR A 51 -3.67 -15.93 -1.63
CA THR A 51 -4.73 -14.93 -1.84
C THR A 51 -4.44 -14.04 -3.06
N LEU A 52 -3.18 -13.65 -3.27
CA LEU A 52 -2.76 -12.70 -4.29
C LEU A 52 -2.14 -13.35 -5.54
N LYS A 53 -2.19 -14.69 -5.67
CA LYS A 53 -1.55 -15.43 -6.77
C LYS A 53 -1.90 -14.93 -8.17
N ASN A 54 -3.14 -14.44 -8.35
CA ASN A 54 -3.68 -13.98 -9.62
C ASN A 54 -3.77 -12.45 -9.72
N LEU A 55 -3.16 -11.72 -8.77
CA LEU A 55 -3.14 -10.27 -8.74
C LEU A 55 -2.36 -9.75 -9.95
N LYS A 56 -2.99 -8.87 -10.74
CA LYS A 56 -2.37 -8.21 -11.89
C LYS A 56 -2.22 -6.71 -11.65
N SER A 57 -3.21 -6.12 -10.99
CA SER A 57 -3.26 -4.68 -10.73
C SER A 57 -3.77 -4.37 -9.32
N ILE A 58 -3.31 -3.23 -8.79
CA ILE A 58 -3.72 -2.67 -7.50
C ILE A 58 -4.23 -1.26 -7.73
N ILE A 59 -5.35 -0.90 -7.12
CA ILE A 59 -5.95 0.43 -7.20
C ILE A 59 -6.12 0.98 -5.78
N PRO A 60 -5.14 1.75 -5.28
CA PRO A 60 -5.29 2.50 -4.03
C PRO A 60 -6.17 3.73 -4.28
N ASP A 61 -7.35 3.72 -3.69
CA ASP A 61 -8.22 4.89 -3.57
C ASP A 61 -7.77 5.79 -2.41
N GLU A 62 -8.12 7.07 -2.46
CA GLU A 62 -7.68 8.11 -1.51
C GLU A 62 -6.16 8.18 -1.33
N VAL A 63 -5.42 8.21 -2.45
CA VAL A 63 -3.95 8.26 -2.43
C VAL A 63 -3.37 9.43 -1.63
N SER A 64 -4.12 10.52 -1.43
CA SER A 64 -3.70 11.67 -0.60
C SER A 64 -3.37 11.27 0.84
N MET A 65 -4.06 10.26 1.37
CA MET A 65 -3.88 9.75 2.73
C MET A 65 -2.87 8.60 2.81
N VAL A 66 -2.29 8.18 1.68
CA VAL A 66 -1.27 7.14 1.65
C VAL A 66 0.10 7.76 1.94
N SER A 67 0.80 7.21 2.93
CA SER A 67 2.16 7.64 3.26
C SER A 67 3.20 6.99 2.36
N ASN A 68 4.33 7.67 2.17
CA ASN A 68 5.50 7.15 1.47
C ASN A 68 6.02 5.84 2.09
N LEU A 69 5.96 5.70 3.42
CA LEU A 69 6.29 4.47 4.12
C LEU A 69 5.33 3.35 3.73
N ASN A 70 4.01 3.58 3.78
CA ASN A 70 3.03 2.55 3.39
C ASN A 70 3.27 2.07 1.96
N LEU A 71 3.63 2.97 1.04
CA LEU A 71 3.98 2.62 -0.33
C LEU A 71 5.29 1.82 -0.43
N ALA A 72 6.32 2.20 0.34
CA ALA A 72 7.57 1.44 0.40
C ALA A 72 7.39 0.03 0.98
N TYR A 73 6.57 -0.10 2.04
CA TYR A 73 6.20 -1.40 2.60
C TYR A 73 5.38 -2.24 1.61
N LEU A 74 4.46 -1.61 0.88
CA LEU A 74 3.72 -2.29 -0.19
C LEU A 74 4.68 -2.84 -1.25
N HIS A 75 5.65 -2.04 -1.72
CA HIS A 75 6.66 -2.48 -2.67
C HIS A 75 7.45 -3.69 -2.14
N LYS A 76 8.00 -3.62 -0.91
CA LYS A 76 8.71 -4.75 -0.29
C LYS A 76 7.84 -5.97 -0.07
N CYS A 77 6.58 -5.79 0.29
CA CYS A 77 5.62 -6.87 0.43
C CYS A 77 5.40 -7.59 -0.91
N LEU A 78 5.23 -6.84 -2.02
CA LEU A 78 5.05 -7.39 -3.35
C LEU A 78 6.28 -8.14 -3.84
N GLU A 79 7.49 -7.60 -3.65
CA GLU A 79 8.75 -8.30 -3.97
C GLU A 79 8.82 -9.66 -3.26
N ASN A 80 8.52 -9.69 -1.95
CA ASN A 80 8.57 -10.91 -1.16
C ASN A 80 7.49 -11.93 -1.54
N ILE A 81 6.27 -11.50 -1.87
CA ILE A 81 5.19 -12.40 -2.28
C ILE A 81 5.51 -13.05 -3.64
N PHE A 82 5.93 -12.23 -4.60
CA PHE A 82 6.10 -12.64 -5.98
C PHE A 82 7.50 -13.18 -6.28
N GLY A 83 8.48 -12.95 -5.40
CA GLY A 83 9.86 -13.42 -5.55
C GLY A 83 10.58 -12.74 -6.71
N THR A 84 10.36 -11.43 -6.88
CA THR A 84 11.00 -10.60 -7.91
C THR A 84 11.48 -9.31 -7.27
N ASP A 85 12.60 -8.77 -7.77
CA ASP A 85 13.13 -7.46 -7.41
C ASP A 85 12.64 -6.35 -8.35
N ASP A 86 11.70 -6.67 -9.25
CA ASP A 86 11.07 -5.69 -10.12
C ASP A 86 10.25 -4.68 -9.30
N TRP A 87 10.19 -3.45 -9.81
CA TRP A 87 9.36 -2.40 -9.24
C TRP A 87 7.92 -2.88 -8.99
N LEU A 88 7.46 -2.73 -7.74
CA LEU A 88 6.12 -3.15 -7.29
C LEU A 88 5.80 -4.62 -7.57
N GLY A 89 6.80 -5.51 -7.61
CA GLY A 89 6.59 -6.93 -7.85
C GLY A 89 6.08 -7.26 -9.26
N SER A 90 6.43 -6.43 -10.26
CA SER A 90 5.92 -6.47 -11.64
C SER A 90 4.39 -6.37 -11.71
N LYS A 91 3.78 -5.59 -10.82
CA LYS A 91 2.32 -5.32 -10.81
C LYS A 91 2.02 -3.90 -11.24
N SER A 92 0.93 -3.74 -11.98
CA SER A 92 0.42 -2.42 -12.36
C SER A 92 -0.27 -1.78 -11.16
N ILE A 93 0.02 -0.51 -10.88
CA ILE A 93 -0.66 0.26 -9.83
C ILE A 93 -1.28 1.50 -10.46
N LEU A 94 -2.57 1.70 -10.21
CA LEU A 94 -3.32 2.90 -10.58
C LEU A 94 -3.73 3.63 -9.31
N PHE A 95 -3.09 4.75 -9.03
CA PHE A 95 -3.45 5.59 -7.89
C PHE A 95 -4.67 6.46 -8.23
N VAL A 96 -5.64 6.49 -7.31
CA VAL A 96 -6.87 7.28 -7.43
C VAL A 96 -7.04 8.12 -6.17
N GLY A 97 -7.58 9.33 -6.33
CA GLY A 97 -7.87 10.24 -5.23
C GLY A 97 -7.47 11.68 -5.56
N ASP A 98 -7.86 12.59 -4.68
CA ASP A 98 -7.56 14.02 -4.80
C ASP A 98 -6.36 14.39 -3.92
N LEU A 99 -5.24 14.73 -4.56
CA LEU A 99 -3.96 15.06 -3.89
C LEU A 99 -4.03 16.32 -3.00
N LEU A 100 -5.09 17.13 -3.13
CA LEU A 100 -5.29 18.33 -2.32
C LEU A 100 -6.13 18.10 -1.06
N GLN A 101 -6.68 16.88 -0.89
CA GLN A 101 -7.36 16.48 0.34
C GLN A 101 -6.37 16.24 1.49
N LEU A 102 -6.87 15.62 2.57
CA LEU A 102 -6.10 15.35 3.78
C LEU A 102 -4.84 14.54 3.47
N PRO A 103 -3.67 14.97 3.99
CA PRO A 103 -2.42 14.23 3.89
C PRO A 103 -2.42 13.01 4.82
N PRO A 104 -1.46 12.07 4.69
CA PRO A 104 -1.30 10.97 5.62
C PRO A 104 -1.10 11.47 7.06
N VAL A 105 -1.79 10.85 8.02
CA VAL A 105 -1.61 11.12 9.45
C VAL A 105 -0.22 10.65 9.89
N ASN A 106 0.58 11.53 10.49
CA ASN A 106 1.93 11.24 10.99
C ASN A 106 2.88 10.60 9.94
N GLY A 107 2.74 10.97 8.66
CA GLY A 107 3.55 10.46 7.56
C GLY A 107 3.88 11.52 6.52
N ARG A 108 4.78 11.19 5.59
CA ARG A 108 5.04 12.04 4.42
C ARG A 108 4.17 11.57 3.26
N PRO A 109 3.54 12.48 2.49
CA PRO A 109 2.79 12.10 1.29
C PRO A 109 3.68 11.39 0.26
N VAL A 110 3.05 10.60 -0.63
CA VAL A 110 3.74 9.93 -1.75
C VAL A 110 4.14 10.90 -2.88
N PHE A 111 3.61 12.13 -2.84
CA PHE A 111 3.84 13.17 -3.84
C PHE A 111 4.44 14.42 -3.20
N LYS A 112 5.10 15.24 -4.01
CA LYS A 112 5.63 16.55 -3.59
C LYS A 112 4.81 17.64 -4.28
N LYS A 113 4.32 18.61 -3.51
CA LYS A 113 3.71 19.82 -4.08
C LYS A 113 4.83 20.65 -4.71
N PHE A 114 4.66 21.03 -5.96
CA PHE A 114 5.51 22.05 -6.57
C PHE A 114 5.00 23.40 -6.07
N ALA A 115 5.79 24.10 -5.27
CA ALA A 115 5.52 25.50 -4.96
C ALA A 115 5.90 26.31 -6.21
N THR A 116 4.93 27.02 -6.79
CA THR A 116 5.21 28.08 -7.75
C THR A 116 5.72 29.28 -6.96
N ASN A 117 6.93 29.75 -7.30
CA ASN A 117 7.52 30.96 -6.71
C ASN A 117 6.64 32.19 -6.97
#